data_AF-A0A2V9N846-F1
#
_entry.id   AF-A0A2V9N846-F1
#
_cell.length_a   1.000
_cell.length_b   1.000
_cell.length_c   1.000
_cell.angle_alpha   90.00
_cell.angle_beta   90.00
_cell.angle_gamma   90.00
#
_symmetry.space_group_name_H-M   'P 1'
#
loop_
_entity.id
_entity.type
_entity.pdbx_description
1 polymer ?
#
loop_
_entity_poly.entity_id
_entity_poly.type
_entity_poly.pdbx_seq_one_letter_code
_entity_poly.pdbx_strand_id
1 'polypeptide(L)'
;MDFGPELRRSGWRRWSLIILGVFLTAAAFGWLVASGFYWPPASQREEPTPGPAIEAVVERIIGVESDDDPNAKNKRSSATGLGQFLDETWLNMIRAHRPDLAKGRSQAEILELRRDAKIAREITARFTERNAEILRKRGLPVTPGTLYLAHFAGGAGAVAILSAMEDADAALVMATADATGRTTREKLIKANPFLERFTVADLRNWAHRKMQVPGL
;
A
#
# COMPACT_ATOMS: atom_id res chain seq x y z
N MET A 1 -56.04 26.66 -8.73
CA MET A 1 -55.83 25.22 -8.41
C MET A 1 -55.09 24.65 -9.61
N ASP A 2 -53.81 24.97 -9.84
CA ASP A 2 -52.59 24.52 -9.16
C ASP A 2 -52.59 23.04 -8.76
N PHE A 3 -51.83 22.21 -9.50
CA PHE A 3 -50.75 21.35 -9.01
C PHE A 3 -49.83 20.98 -10.20
N GLY A 4 -48.53 21.16 -9.99
CA GLY A 4 -47.50 21.35 -11.03
C GLY A 4 -46.84 20.11 -11.65
N PRO A 5 -45.86 20.33 -12.57
CA PRO A 5 -45.05 19.28 -13.16
C PRO A 5 -43.70 19.07 -12.43
N GLU A 6 -43.28 17.81 -12.36
CA GLU A 6 -41.97 17.38 -11.85
C GLU A 6 -40.82 18.00 -12.66
N LEU A 7 -40.02 18.84 -11.99
CA LEU A 7 -38.78 19.37 -12.52
C LEU A 7 -37.63 18.42 -12.24
N ARG A 8 -37.19 17.75 -13.30
CA ARG A 8 -35.84 17.21 -13.46
C ARG A 8 -34.84 18.36 -13.37
N ARG A 9 -33.93 18.37 -12.40
CA ARG A 9 -32.70 19.19 -12.48
C ARG A 9 -31.52 18.62 -11.68
N SER A 10 -30.40 18.60 -12.38
CA SER A 10 -29.03 18.29 -12.01
C SER A 10 -28.50 19.15 -10.86
N GLY A 11 -27.62 18.56 -10.04
CA GLY A 11 -26.79 19.29 -9.07
C GLY A 11 -25.37 18.73 -8.99
N TRP A 12 -24.43 19.39 -9.67
CA TRP A 12 -23.00 19.23 -9.48
C TRP A 12 -22.56 19.72 -8.08
N ARG A 13 -21.59 18.99 -7.51
CA ARG A 13 -20.46 19.41 -6.65
C ARG A 13 -20.68 20.47 -5.55
N ARG A 14 -20.32 20.10 -4.31
CA ARG A 14 -19.81 21.05 -3.31
C ARG A 14 -18.51 20.56 -2.70
N TRP A 15 -17.49 21.39 -2.85
CA TRP A 15 -16.33 21.47 -1.98
C TRP A 15 -16.78 21.97 -0.59
N SER A 16 -16.09 21.57 0.47
CA SER A 16 -16.16 22.29 1.75
C SER A 16 -14.76 22.36 2.36
N LEU A 17 -14.38 23.59 2.69
CA LEU A 17 -13.16 24.02 3.35
C LEU A 17 -13.54 24.51 4.77
N ILE A 18 -12.61 24.30 5.71
CA ILE A 18 -12.33 25.08 6.94
C ILE A 18 -13.24 24.88 8.17
N ILE A 19 -12.61 24.48 9.30
CA ILE A 19 -12.65 25.23 10.58
C ILE A 19 -11.23 25.26 11.20
N LEU A 20 -10.81 26.47 11.59
CA LEU A 20 -9.59 26.82 12.33
C LEU A 20 -9.92 26.99 13.83
N GLY A 21 -9.01 26.61 14.71
CA GLY A 21 -9.03 26.96 16.14
C GLY A 21 -7.62 26.91 16.75
N VAL A 22 -7.22 28.01 17.40
CA VAL A 22 -5.83 28.44 17.71
C VAL A 22 -5.61 28.48 19.24
N PHE A 23 -4.47 27.93 19.69
CA PHE A 23 -3.59 28.22 20.85
C PHE A 23 -4.11 28.21 22.31
N LEU A 24 -3.31 27.60 23.20
CA LEU A 24 -2.60 28.29 24.31
C LEU A 24 -1.56 27.40 25.01
N THR A 25 -0.46 28.04 25.41
CA THR A 25 0.72 27.54 26.13
C THR A 25 0.53 27.55 27.65
N ALA A 26 1.23 26.66 28.36
CA ALA A 26 1.66 26.89 29.74
C ALA A 26 2.94 26.09 30.05
N ALA A 27 3.96 26.80 30.52
CA ALA A 27 5.17 26.25 31.12
C ALA A 27 5.11 26.43 32.65
N ALA A 28 5.74 25.54 33.41
CA ALA A 28 6.87 25.85 34.31
C ALA A 28 6.97 24.95 35.58
N PHE A 29 8.22 24.89 36.09
CA PHE A 29 8.72 24.43 37.39
C PHE A 29 8.74 22.90 37.65
N GLY A 30 9.85 22.22 37.98
CA GLY A 30 11.22 22.60 38.37
C GLY A 30 11.53 22.04 39.76
N TRP A 31 12.40 21.02 39.88
CA TRP A 31 13.10 20.65 41.12
C TRP A 31 14.53 20.19 40.79
N LEU A 32 15.48 20.65 41.59
CA LEU A 32 16.94 20.44 41.56
C LEU A 32 17.34 19.59 42.79
N VAL A 33 18.58 19.06 42.78
CA VAL A 33 19.33 18.31 43.82
C VAL A 33 19.30 16.78 43.54
N ALA A 34 20.39 15.99 43.47
CA ALA A 34 21.76 16.12 43.95
C ALA A 34 22.77 15.41 43.03
N SER A 35 24.04 15.76 43.19
CA SER A 35 25.23 15.17 42.59
C SER A 35 25.59 13.78 43.15
N GLY A 36 26.08 12.90 42.27
CA GLY A 36 26.91 11.73 42.63
C GLY A 36 26.41 10.40 42.06
N PHE A 37 27.08 9.90 41.01
CA PHE A 37 26.87 8.59 40.36
C PHE A 37 25.58 8.41 39.53
N TYR A 38 25.51 9.10 38.38
CA TYR A 38 24.62 8.69 37.28
C TYR A 38 25.31 7.61 36.45
N TRP A 39 25.04 6.34 36.76
CA TRP A 39 25.06 5.30 35.73
C TRP A 39 23.87 5.59 34.81
N PRO A 40 24.06 5.84 33.50
CA PRO A 40 22.90 5.95 32.62
C PRO A 40 22.13 4.63 32.76
N PRO A 41 20.82 4.63 33.03
CA PRO A 41 20.06 3.39 32.92
C PRO A 41 20.39 2.85 31.53
N ALA A 42 20.81 1.57 31.47
CA ALA A 42 21.09 0.88 30.21
C ALA A 42 20.03 1.35 29.25
N SER A 43 20.46 2.06 28.18
CA SER A 43 19.53 2.63 27.22
C SER A 43 18.53 1.54 26.95
N GLN A 44 17.26 1.80 27.27
CA GLN A 44 16.21 0.90 26.87
C GLN A 44 16.44 0.81 25.36
N ARG A 45 17.01 -0.31 24.92
CA ARG A 45 16.98 -0.67 23.51
C ARG A 45 15.50 -0.62 23.25
N GLU A 46 15.04 0.38 22.52
CA GLU A 46 13.67 0.42 22.07
C GLU A 46 13.43 -0.96 21.47
N GLU A 47 12.66 -1.78 22.20
CA GLU A 47 12.17 -3.05 21.68
C GLU A 47 11.54 -2.68 20.33
N PRO A 48 11.95 -3.34 19.23
CA PRO A 48 11.44 -2.99 17.92
C PRO A 48 9.92 -3.00 18.03
N THR A 49 9.30 -1.86 17.72
CA THR A 49 7.84 -1.72 17.77
C THR A 49 7.27 -2.93 17.03
N PRO A 50 6.34 -3.69 17.64
CA PRO A 50 5.74 -4.83 16.95
C PRO A 50 5.26 -4.35 15.59
N GLY A 51 5.83 -4.92 14.53
CA GLY A 51 5.43 -4.58 13.17
C GLY A 51 3.91 -4.76 13.03
N PRO A 52 3.26 -4.08 12.07
CA PRO A 52 1.83 -4.21 11.90
C PRO A 52 1.44 -5.69 11.80
N ALA A 53 0.34 -6.08 12.45
CA ALA A 53 -0.19 -7.42 12.33
C ALA A 53 -0.46 -7.71 10.85
N ILE A 54 0.35 -8.60 10.25
CA ILE A 54 0.36 -8.86 8.81
C ILE A 54 -1.04 -9.23 8.31
N GLU A 55 -1.78 -10.01 9.10
CA GLU A 55 -3.16 -10.39 8.80
C GLU A 55 -4.08 -9.16 8.62
N ALA A 56 -4.06 -8.21 9.56
CA ALA A 56 -4.86 -6.99 9.44
C ALA A 56 -4.50 -6.16 8.20
N VAL A 57 -3.21 -6.14 7.83
CA VAL A 57 -2.74 -5.49 6.59
C VAL A 57 -3.28 -6.22 5.36
N VAL A 58 -3.25 -7.55 5.35
CA VAL A 58 -3.76 -8.39 4.26
C VAL A 58 -5.26 -8.19 4.05
N GLU A 59 -6.05 -8.23 5.14
CA GLU A 59 -7.49 -7.98 5.07
C GLU A 59 -7.80 -6.58 4.52
N ARG A 60 -7.01 -5.59 4.93
CA ARG A 60 -7.16 -4.23 4.40
C ARG A 60 -6.77 -4.14 2.92
N ILE A 61 -5.69 -4.80 2.49
CA ILE A 61 -5.31 -4.88 1.07
C ILE A 61 -6.47 -5.44 0.27
N ILE A 62 -7.05 -6.57 0.69
CA ILE A 62 -8.14 -7.24 -0.01
C ILE A 62 -9.37 -6.32 -0.12
N GLY A 63 -9.77 -5.68 0.99
CA GLY A 63 -10.87 -4.71 0.96
C GLY A 63 -10.61 -3.53 0.02
N VAL A 64 -9.38 -3.03 -0.05
CA VAL A 64 -9.01 -1.91 -0.94
C VAL A 64 -8.95 -2.32 -2.42
N GLU A 65 -8.46 -3.52 -2.70
CA GLU A 65 -8.14 -3.99 -4.04
C GLU A 65 -9.36 -4.58 -4.76
N SER A 66 -10.22 -5.28 -4.04
CA SER A 66 -11.32 -6.03 -4.64
C SER A 66 -12.67 -5.88 -3.96
N ASP A 67 -12.78 -5.14 -2.84
CA ASP A 67 -13.99 -5.12 -2.00
C ASP A 67 -14.43 -6.56 -1.60
N ASP A 68 -13.45 -7.41 -1.29
CA ASP A 68 -13.59 -8.85 -1.01
C ASP A 68 -14.22 -9.69 -2.15
N ASP A 69 -14.32 -9.15 -3.38
CA ASP A 69 -14.77 -9.91 -4.56
C ASP A 69 -13.64 -10.79 -5.14
N PRO A 70 -13.70 -12.13 -5.04
CA PRO A 70 -12.69 -13.01 -5.61
C PRO A 70 -12.70 -13.01 -7.14
N ASN A 71 -13.73 -12.42 -7.77
CA ASN A 71 -13.84 -12.33 -9.21
C ASN A 71 -13.42 -10.99 -9.80
N ALA A 72 -13.04 -10.02 -8.95
CA ALA A 72 -12.64 -8.68 -9.37
C ALA A 72 -11.56 -8.73 -10.46
N LYS A 73 -11.80 -8.04 -11.58
CA LYS A 73 -10.88 -7.98 -12.72
C LYS A 73 -10.64 -6.53 -13.14
N ASN A 74 -9.38 -6.14 -13.16
CA ASN A 74 -8.99 -4.83 -13.67
C ASN A 74 -9.13 -4.80 -15.21
N LYS A 75 -9.72 -3.72 -15.76
CA LYS A 75 -9.92 -3.54 -17.21
C LYS A 75 -8.67 -3.08 -17.96
N ARG A 76 -7.65 -2.59 -17.25
CA ARG A 76 -6.43 -1.99 -17.80
C ARG A 76 -5.19 -2.86 -17.63
N SER A 77 -5.30 -3.97 -16.89
CA SER A 77 -4.18 -4.87 -16.60
C SER A 77 -4.66 -6.31 -16.43
N SER A 78 -3.73 -7.22 -16.16
CA SER A 78 -4.07 -8.60 -15.86
C SER A 78 -4.49 -8.84 -14.40
N ALA A 79 -4.45 -7.82 -13.55
CA ALA A 79 -4.83 -7.90 -12.13
C ALA A 79 -6.21 -8.56 -11.94
N THR A 80 -6.24 -9.63 -11.14
CA THR A 80 -7.43 -10.46 -10.90
C THR A 80 -7.48 -10.94 -9.45
N GLY A 81 -8.68 -11.09 -8.90
CA GLY A 81 -8.94 -11.71 -7.60
C GLY A 81 -8.71 -10.79 -6.40
N LEU A 82 -8.77 -11.37 -5.20
CA LEU A 82 -8.78 -10.62 -3.93
C LEU A 82 -7.59 -9.65 -3.78
N GLY A 83 -6.39 -10.12 -4.12
CA GLY A 83 -5.16 -9.32 -4.05
C GLY A 83 -4.83 -8.55 -5.34
N GLN A 84 -5.69 -8.59 -6.36
CA GLN A 84 -5.46 -7.97 -7.68
C GLN A 84 -4.09 -8.31 -8.29
N PHE A 85 -3.68 -9.57 -8.21
CA PHE A 85 -2.37 -10.00 -8.71
C PHE A 85 -2.25 -9.99 -10.23
N LEU A 86 -1.15 -9.41 -10.73
CA LEU A 86 -0.72 -9.53 -12.13
C LEU A 86 -0.30 -10.97 -12.46
N ASP A 87 -0.42 -11.36 -13.74
CA ASP A 87 -0.11 -12.72 -14.19
C ASP A 87 1.29 -13.19 -13.78
N GLU A 88 2.33 -12.42 -14.13
CA GLU A 88 3.71 -12.79 -13.81
C GLU A 88 3.97 -12.87 -12.31
N THR A 89 3.41 -11.93 -11.54
CA THR A 89 3.59 -11.90 -10.09
C THR A 89 2.95 -13.11 -9.45
N TRP A 90 1.71 -13.44 -9.84
CA TRP A 90 1.01 -14.62 -9.36
C TRP A 90 1.76 -15.91 -9.65
N LEU A 91 2.19 -16.09 -10.90
CA LEU A 91 2.93 -17.29 -11.31
C LEU A 91 4.25 -17.46 -10.54
N ASN A 92 4.92 -16.35 -10.24
CA ASN A 92 6.14 -16.37 -9.44
C ASN A 92 5.84 -16.71 -7.97
N MET A 93 4.77 -16.14 -7.40
CA MET A 93 4.38 -16.42 -6.02
C MET A 93 3.89 -17.87 -5.82
N ILE A 94 3.09 -18.41 -6.74
CA ILE A 94 2.68 -19.82 -6.69
C ILE A 94 3.91 -20.73 -6.79
N ARG A 95 4.83 -20.48 -7.73
CA ARG A 95 6.05 -21.29 -7.85
C ARG A 95 6.91 -21.26 -6.59
N ALA A 96 6.98 -20.10 -5.92
CA ALA A 96 7.79 -19.94 -4.72
C ALA A 96 7.15 -20.52 -3.45
N HIS A 97 5.83 -20.38 -3.29
CA HIS A 97 5.16 -20.68 -2.01
C HIS A 97 4.20 -21.87 -2.07
N ARG A 98 3.73 -22.25 -3.26
CA ARG A 98 2.83 -23.38 -3.51
C ARG A 98 3.27 -24.18 -4.75
N PRO A 99 4.50 -24.73 -4.77
CA PRO A 99 4.99 -25.53 -5.90
C PRO A 99 4.13 -26.78 -6.16
N ASP A 100 3.41 -27.26 -5.14
CA ASP A 100 2.38 -28.30 -5.25
C ASP A 100 1.22 -27.89 -6.17
N LEU A 101 0.84 -26.61 -6.17
CA LEU A 101 -0.18 -26.08 -7.07
C LEU A 101 0.36 -25.85 -8.49
N ALA A 102 1.65 -25.57 -8.65
CA ALA A 102 2.27 -25.42 -9.97
C ALA A 102 2.45 -26.76 -10.69
N LYS A 103 2.75 -27.83 -9.95
CA LYS A 103 3.07 -29.13 -10.54
C LYS A 103 1.87 -29.73 -11.30
N GLY A 104 2.08 -30.04 -12.58
CA GLY A 104 1.07 -30.72 -13.41
C GLY A 104 -0.08 -29.83 -13.89
N ARG A 105 -0.04 -28.51 -13.61
CA ARG A 105 -1.00 -27.54 -14.14
C ARG A 105 -0.37 -26.71 -15.26
N SER A 106 -1.18 -26.37 -16.24
CA SER A 106 -0.87 -25.35 -17.24
C SER A 106 -0.80 -23.97 -16.61
N GLN A 107 -0.16 -23.03 -17.31
CA GLN A 107 -0.10 -21.63 -16.86
C GLN A 107 -1.50 -21.02 -16.68
N ALA A 108 -2.44 -21.32 -17.58
CA ALA A 108 -3.81 -20.82 -17.51
C ALA A 108 -4.54 -21.31 -16.26
N GLU A 109 -4.41 -22.60 -15.94
CA GLU A 109 -5.00 -23.17 -14.71
C GLU A 109 -4.41 -22.55 -13.44
N ILE A 110 -3.10 -22.27 -13.42
CA ILE A 110 -2.48 -21.59 -12.29
C ILE A 110 -3.02 -20.16 -12.17
N LEU A 111 -3.20 -19.44 -13.27
CA LEU A 111 -3.72 -18.07 -13.27
C LEU A 111 -5.17 -17.98 -12.77
N GLU A 112 -6.00 -19.00 -13.01
CA GLU A 112 -7.38 -19.05 -12.49
C GLU A 112 -7.44 -19.23 -10.96
N LEU A 113 -6.39 -19.77 -10.34
CA LEU A 113 -6.31 -19.87 -8.87
C LEU A 113 -6.35 -18.50 -8.16
N ARG A 114 -6.16 -17.38 -8.89
CA ARG A 114 -6.40 -16.02 -8.33
C ARG A 114 -7.83 -15.81 -7.87
N ARG A 115 -8.78 -16.56 -8.43
CA ARG A 115 -10.21 -16.53 -8.06
C ARG A 115 -10.55 -17.46 -6.90
N ASP A 116 -9.63 -18.33 -6.49
CA ASP A 116 -9.81 -19.12 -5.28
C ASP A 116 -9.52 -18.22 -4.08
N ALA A 117 -10.56 -17.88 -3.31
CA ALA A 117 -10.45 -16.94 -2.20
C ALA A 117 -9.43 -17.37 -1.14
N LYS A 118 -9.32 -18.67 -0.86
CA LYS A 118 -8.40 -19.20 0.16
C LYS A 118 -6.96 -19.09 -0.32
N ILE A 119 -6.68 -19.51 -1.55
CA ILE A 119 -5.34 -19.43 -2.15
C ILE A 119 -4.93 -17.96 -2.35
N ALA A 120 -5.84 -17.11 -2.82
CA ALA A 120 -5.57 -15.69 -3.03
C ALA A 120 -5.20 -14.97 -1.72
N ARG A 121 -5.93 -15.25 -0.62
CA ARG A 121 -5.64 -14.68 0.70
C ARG A 121 -4.29 -15.18 1.23
N GLU A 122 -4.02 -16.48 1.12
CA GLU A 122 -2.72 -17.07 1.50
C GLU A 122 -1.56 -16.41 0.74
N ILE A 123 -1.67 -16.30 -0.59
CA ILE A 123 -0.62 -15.72 -1.42
C ILE A 123 -0.46 -14.21 -1.18
N THR A 124 -1.53 -13.49 -0.86
CA THR A 124 -1.46 -12.08 -0.43
C THR A 124 -0.69 -11.94 0.88
N ALA A 125 -0.90 -12.83 1.85
CA ALA A 125 -0.13 -12.86 3.09
C ALA A 125 1.36 -13.13 2.82
N ARG A 126 1.69 -14.17 2.04
CA ARG A 126 3.09 -14.48 1.67
C ARG A 126 3.76 -13.33 0.93
N PHE A 127 3.04 -12.63 0.06
CA PHE A 127 3.59 -11.49 -0.65
C PHE A 127 3.85 -10.30 0.29
N THR A 128 2.95 -10.07 1.25
CA THR A 128 3.09 -9.03 2.28
C THR A 128 4.28 -9.31 3.19
N GLU A 129 4.46 -10.57 3.63
CA GLU A 129 5.62 -11.02 4.42
C GLU A 129 6.94 -10.78 3.67
N ARG A 130 7.00 -11.19 2.39
CA ARG A 130 8.15 -10.96 1.52
C ARG A 130 8.47 -9.47 1.38
N ASN A 131 7.46 -8.63 1.20
CA ASN A 131 7.62 -7.20 1.09
C ASN A 131 8.13 -6.58 2.41
N ALA A 132 7.61 -7.02 3.56
CA ALA A 132 8.10 -6.61 4.86
C ALA A 132 9.58 -6.95 5.04
N GLU A 133 10.01 -8.12 4.59
CA GLU A 133 11.41 -8.54 4.64
C GLU A 133 12.32 -7.67 3.76
N ILE A 134 11.89 -7.37 2.53
CA ILE A 134 12.64 -6.48 1.62
C ILE A 134 12.83 -5.11 2.26
N LEU A 135 11.78 -4.51 2.82
CA LEU A 135 11.85 -3.20 3.46
C LEU A 135 12.78 -3.23 4.67
N ARG A 136 12.63 -4.22 5.55
CA ARG A 136 13.47 -4.38 6.75
C ARG A 136 14.95 -4.54 6.41
N LYS A 137 15.27 -5.36 5.41
CA LYS A 137 16.66 -5.57 4.94
C LYS A 137 17.29 -4.30 4.38
N ARG A 138 16.48 -3.33 3.93
CA ARG A 138 16.94 -2.02 3.45
C ARG A 138 16.88 -0.92 4.52
N GLY A 139 16.54 -1.26 5.77
CA GLY A 139 16.37 -0.27 6.83
C GLY A 139 15.20 0.68 6.61
N LEU A 140 14.23 0.29 5.77
CA LEU A 140 13.05 1.09 5.44
C LEU A 140 11.89 0.77 6.40
N PRO A 141 10.98 1.73 6.65
CA PRO A 141 9.86 1.53 7.56
C PRO A 141 8.93 0.41 7.08
N VAL A 142 8.51 -0.45 8.02
CA VAL A 142 7.52 -1.51 7.80
C VAL A 142 6.20 -1.09 8.45
N THR A 143 5.40 -0.34 7.70
CA THR A 143 4.06 0.14 8.08
C THR A 143 3.00 -0.40 7.11
N PRO A 144 1.71 -0.36 7.45
CA PRO A 144 0.65 -0.74 6.51
C PRO A 144 0.76 0.00 5.16
N GLY A 145 0.99 1.32 5.18
CA GLY A 145 1.11 2.13 3.97
C GLY A 145 2.31 1.75 3.09
N THR A 146 3.48 1.48 3.70
CA THR A 146 4.67 1.03 2.95
C THR A 146 4.52 -0.40 2.43
N LEU A 147 3.79 -1.26 3.13
CA LEU A 147 3.47 -2.62 2.66
C LEU A 147 2.51 -2.59 1.48
N TYR A 148 1.49 -1.72 1.52
CA TYR A 148 0.60 -1.49 0.38
C TYR A 148 1.35 -0.86 -0.80
N LEU A 149 2.25 0.09 -0.55
CA LEU A 149 3.14 0.62 -1.59
C LEU A 149 3.97 -0.49 -2.24
N ALA A 150 4.54 -1.41 -1.46
CA ALA A 150 5.29 -2.55 -1.98
C ALA A 150 4.41 -3.57 -2.71
N HIS A 151 3.15 -3.74 -2.31
CA HIS A 151 2.17 -4.53 -3.06
C HIS A 151 1.93 -3.94 -4.45
N PHE A 152 1.70 -2.62 -4.51
CA PHE A 152 1.41 -1.89 -5.74
C PHE A 152 2.63 -1.76 -6.68
N ALA A 153 3.77 -1.28 -6.15
CA ALA A 153 4.97 -0.95 -6.92
C ALA A 153 5.92 -2.14 -7.10
N GLY A 154 5.64 -3.26 -6.42
CA GLY A 154 6.61 -4.33 -6.21
C GLY A 154 7.73 -3.93 -5.24
N GLY A 155 8.52 -4.91 -4.79
CA GLY A 155 9.57 -4.68 -3.80
C GLY A 155 10.65 -3.68 -4.24
N ALA A 156 11.15 -3.78 -5.48
CA ALA A 156 12.17 -2.87 -5.99
C ALA A 156 11.62 -1.44 -6.18
N GLY A 157 10.42 -1.31 -6.74
CA GLY A 157 9.76 -0.01 -6.93
C GLY A 157 9.48 0.69 -5.60
N ALA A 158 9.00 -0.03 -4.58
CA ALA A 158 8.78 0.56 -3.27
C ALA A 158 10.08 1.00 -2.58
N VAL A 159 11.15 0.22 -2.68
CA VAL A 159 12.46 0.64 -2.17
C VAL A 159 12.93 1.91 -2.88
N ALA A 160 12.77 1.99 -4.20
CA ALA A 160 13.13 3.18 -4.97
C ALA A 160 12.31 4.41 -4.56
N ILE A 161 10.98 4.27 -4.47
CA ILE A 161 10.08 5.36 -4.04
C ILE A 161 10.41 5.83 -2.61
N LEU A 162 10.67 4.91 -1.68
CA LEU A 162 10.98 5.27 -0.29
C LEU A 162 12.39 5.87 -0.11
N SER A 163 13.26 5.76 -1.11
CA SER A 163 14.62 6.30 -1.08
C SER A 163 14.81 7.54 -1.96
N ALA A 164 13.81 7.89 -2.79
CA ALA A 164 13.88 8.99 -3.74
C ALA A 164 13.47 10.33 -3.12
N MET A 165 13.83 11.43 -3.81
CA MET A 165 13.36 12.77 -3.46
C MET A 165 11.84 12.87 -3.57
N GLU A 166 11.23 13.61 -2.65
CA GLU A 166 9.78 13.67 -2.49
C GLU A 166 9.05 14.29 -3.69
N ASP A 167 9.68 15.22 -4.41
CA ASP A 167 9.15 15.92 -5.59
C ASP A 167 9.42 15.19 -6.91
N ALA A 168 10.19 14.10 -6.90
CA ALA A 168 10.51 13.33 -8.10
C ALA A 168 9.27 12.65 -8.70
N ASP A 169 9.28 12.45 -10.02
CA ASP A 169 8.22 11.74 -10.75
C ASP A 169 8.16 10.26 -10.30
N ALA A 170 7.06 9.86 -9.66
CA ALA A 170 6.94 8.53 -9.09
C ALA A 170 6.93 7.41 -10.15
N ALA A 171 6.30 7.65 -11.30
CA ALA A 171 6.21 6.67 -12.37
C ALA A 171 7.58 6.42 -13.00
N LEU A 172 8.38 7.47 -13.18
CA LEU A 172 9.75 7.37 -13.66
C LEU A 172 10.64 6.64 -12.65
N VAL A 173 10.57 7.00 -11.36
CA VAL A 173 11.33 6.32 -10.29
C VAL A 173 11.04 4.81 -10.27
N MET A 174 9.76 4.42 -10.34
CA MET A 174 9.38 3.00 -10.42
C MET A 174 9.88 2.32 -11.69
N ALA A 175 9.77 2.97 -12.85
CA ALA A 175 10.24 2.42 -14.12
C ALA A 175 11.76 2.18 -14.10
N THR A 176 12.54 3.14 -13.60
CA THR A 176 14.00 3.02 -13.48
C THR A 176 14.42 1.92 -12.49
N ALA A 177 13.58 1.60 -11.50
CA ALA A 177 13.83 0.54 -10.55
C ALA A 177 13.65 -0.89 -11.14
N ASP A 178 12.96 -1.02 -12.28
CA ASP A 178 12.81 -2.31 -12.96
C ASP A 178 14.09 -2.69 -13.71
N ALA A 179 14.87 -3.57 -13.10
CA ALA A 179 16.11 -4.10 -13.68
C ALA A 179 15.90 -4.84 -15.02
N THR A 180 14.67 -5.29 -15.34
CA THR A 180 14.37 -5.95 -16.62
C THR A 180 14.14 -4.96 -17.76
N GLY A 181 13.94 -3.67 -17.46
CA GLY A 181 13.59 -2.64 -18.44
C GLY A 181 12.24 -2.84 -19.13
N ARG A 182 11.42 -3.79 -18.68
CA ARG A 182 10.12 -4.12 -19.30
C ARG A 182 9.04 -3.12 -18.89
N THR A 183 9.18 -2.53 -17.71
CA THR A 183 8.31 -1.49 -17.16
C THR A 183 8.81 -0.11 -17.58
N THR A 184 7.97 0.65 -18.29
CA THR A 184 8.26 2.05 -18.63
C THR A 184 7.29 2.98 -17.92
N ARG A 185 7.64 4.26 -17.82
CA ARG A 185 6.78 5.29 -17.25
C ARG A 185 5.41 5.32 -17.95
N GLU A 186 5.40 5.24 -19.28
CA GLU A 186 4.19 5.26 -20.10
C GLU A 186 3.31 4.04 -19.85
N LYS A 187 3.91 2.86 -19.69
CA LYS A 187 3.17 1.63 -19.34
C LYS A 187 2.53 1.74 -17.95
N LEU A 188 3.27 2.27 -16.97
CA LEU A 188 2.75 2.51 -15.62
C LEU A 188 1.57 3.48 -15.63
N ILE A 189 1.68 4.60 -16.35
CA ILE A 189 0.60 5.59 -16.49
C ILE A 189 -0.59 5.01 -17.24
N LYS A 190 -0.37 4.24 -18.31
CA LYS A 190 -1.46 3.61 -19.06
C LYS A 190 -2.28 2.67 -18.18
N ALA A 191 -1.62 1.89 -17.32
CA ALA A 191 -2.29 1.01 -16.35
C ALA A 191 -2.93 1.81 -15.21
N ASN A 192 -2.27 2.87 -14.75
CA ASN A 192 -2.64 3.68 -13.59
C ASN A 192 -2.59 5.19 -13.92
N PRO A 193 -3.62 5.76 -14.58
CA PRO A 193 -3.56 7.13 -15.11
C PRO A 193 -3.26 8.22 -14.08
N PHE A 194 -3.58 8.01 -12.81
CA PHE A 194 -3.27 8.97 -11.75
C PHE A 194 -1.76 9.21 -11.59
N LEU A 195 -0.93 8.24 -11.97
CA LEU A 195 0.53 8.35 -11.90
C LEU A 195 1.10 9.42 -12.84
N GLU A 196 0.34 9.89 -13.83
CA GLU A 196 0.79 10.93 -14.77
C GLU A 196 1.27 12.19 -14.05
N ARG A 197 0.70 12.48 -12.88
CA ARG A 197 0.93 13.71 -12.11
C ARG A 197 1.48 13.45 -10.70
N PHE A 198 1.72 12.20 -10.32
CA PHE A 198 2.14 11.88 -8.96
C PHE A 198 3.63 12.07 -8.78
N THR A 199 3.98 12.86 -7.78
CA THR A 199 5.31 12.85 -7.18
C THR A 199 5.49 11.62 -6.26
N VAL A 200 6.73 11.36 -5.84
CA VAL A 200 7.05 10.37 -4.80
C VAL A 200 6.25 10.61 -3.53
N ALA A 201 6.13 11.86 -3.08
CA ALA A 201 5.32 12.23 -1.92
C ALA A 201 3.84 11.90 -2.14
N ASP A 202 3.29 12.21 -3.31
CA ASP A 202 1.89 11.91 -3.63
C ASP A 202 1.61 10.41 -3.56
N LEU A 203 2.52 9.59 -4.12
CA LEU A 203 2.37 8.14 -4.12
C LEU A 203 2.47 7.55 -2.71
N ARG A 204 3.41 8.02 -1.89
CA ARG A 204 3.54 7.61 -0.48
C ARG A 204 2.28 7.97 0.31
N ASN A 205 1.78 9.19 0.15
CA ASN A 205 0.58 9.67 0.82
C ASN A 205 -0.68 8.93 0.34
N TRP A 206 -0.77 8.62 -0.94
CA TRP A 206 -1.84 7.79 -1.50
C TRP A 206 -1.84 6.40 -0.88
N ALA A 207 -0.69 5.73 -0.82
CA ALA A 207 -0.57 4.40 -0.23
C ALA A 207 -0.92 4.41 1.26
N HIS A 208 -0.49 5.44 2.00
CA HIS A 208 -0.87 5.62 3.40
C HIS A 208 -2.39 5.75 3.57
N ARG A 209 -3.06 6.62 2.80
CA ARG A 209 -4.52 6.82 2.87
C ARG A 209 -5.30 5.55 2.53
N LYS A 210 -4.82 4.74 1.58
CA LYS A 210 -5.46 3.45 1.26
C LYS A 210 -5.52 2.52 2.47
N MET A 211 -4.54 2.60 3.36
CA MET A 211 -4.43 1.74 4.53
C MET A 211 -5.05 2.32 5.81
N GLN A 212 -5.58 3.55 5.75
CA GLN A 212 -6.39 4.09 6.84
C GLN A 212 -7.79 3.47 6.82
N VAL A 213 -8.31 3.08 7.98
CA VAL A 213 -9.70 2.70 8.15
C VAL A 213 -10.52 4.00 8.21
N PRO A 214 -11.53 4.21 7.35
CA PRO A 214 -12.42 5.36 7.52
C PRO A 214 -13.22 5.21 8.82
N GLY A 215 -13.10 6.17 9.75
CA GLY A 215 -14.04 6.31 10.87
C GLY A 215 -13.61 5.78 12.24
N LEU A 216 -12.36 6.00 12.66
CA LEU A 216 -12.00 6.14 14.07
C LEU A 216 -11.53 7.57 14.35
#